data_AF-A0A345BYA0-F1
#
_entry.id   AF-A0A345BYA0-F1
#
_cell.length_a   1.000
_cell.length_b   1.000
_cell.length_c   1.000
_cell.angle_alpha   90.00
_cell.angle_beta   90.00
_cell.angle_gamma   90.00
#
_symmetry.space_group_name_H-M   'P 1'
#
loop_
_entity.id
_entity.type
_entity.pdbx_description
1 polymer ?
#
loop_
_entity_poly.entity_id
_entity_poly.type
_entity_poly.pdbx_seq_one_letter_code
_entity_poly.pdbx_strand_id
1 'polypeptide(L)'
;MVIIADVALFLALAIFVGIHILETIPGDKRPKLHVPSFLIPVLTIALIVFSFIPFGLVAEQTANISQNPLLTALGSVLFEFNIGQGFIAFVLLLAVTLIARSTLKEKRRCFLLIPIMGMILASAWSSHPASLSNQGYLFDGIHMATAMAWTGVLLVVGFFSTGEDRWVRFFDWFTPFAITMVLLLFASGLGMLTLITPEYTNSWLLPYGQWQLLKHLLFIPLVFYGFAHGFIMKKRLGKGAKRTPRFSLKMESAVLTFVFIVTAVMAEHQPPHDVLETLEFTNMSEYAMQMITSEFSVGKVVTWKMSFPTFLLLVTAGTILASFIFSVGKMESVTYAPAHIVLFVLIAYVGMMLSAEMETTTERTSGESTIDIELINDTKATVGEESLQAEVSLEGVPIENADVIFFEVWPVEEDVNRGDTIHAEHEENGIYTANYNFAAASTYYVQIHVTADGMHRNPVHEVEVSQ
;
A
#
# COMPACT_ATOMS: atom_id res chain seq x y z
N MET A 1 -11.51 4.71 11.67
CA MET A 1 -12.70 4.84 10.77
C MET A 1 -12.31 4.77 9.30
N VAL A 2 -11.11 5.25 8.92
CA VAL A 2 -10.60 5.28 7.53
C VAL A 2 -10.49 3.89 6.90
N ILE A 3 -9.88 2.92 7.59
CA ILE A 3 -9.80 1.52 7.12
C ILE A 3 -11.16 0.99 6.65
N ILE A 4 -12.23 1.24 7.42
CA ILE A 4 -13.58 0.77 7.06
C ILE A 4 -14.08 1.50 5.81
N ALA A 5 -13.81 2.80 5.69
CA ALA A 5 -14.14 3.58 4.51
C ALA A 5 -13.43 3.06 3.27
N ASP A 6 -12.13 2.78 3.35
CA ASP A 6 -11.33 2.26 2.25
C ASP A 6 -11.78 0.87 1.80
N VAL A 7 -12.05 -0.03 2.75
CA VAL A 7 -12.63 -1.35 2.43
C VAL A 7 -13.96 -1.18 1.70
N ALA A 8 -14.83 -0.31 2.20
CA ALA A 8 -16.12 -0.06 1.59
C ALA A 8 -15.99 0.58 0.20
N LEU A 9 -15.03 1.50 0.02
CA LEU A 9 -14.71 2.13 -1.26
C LEU A 9 -14.20 1.11 -2.27
N PHE A 10 -13.20 0.29 -1.91
CA PHE A 10 -12.66 -0.75 -2.78
C PHE A 10 -13.72 -1.77 -3.19
N LEU A 11 -14.56 -2.21 -2.25
CA LEU A 11 -15.66 -3.13 -2.57
C LEU A 11 -16.73 -2.49 -3.45
N ALA A 12 -17.13 -1.25 -3.14
CA ALA A 12 -18.12 -0.53 -3.94
C ALA A 12 -17.61 -0.30 -5.37
N LEU A 13 -16.35 0.11 -5.52
CA LEU A 13 -15.71 0.33 -6.81
C LEU A 13 -15.56 -0.98 -7.58
N ALA A 14 -15.09 -2.05 -6.95
CA ALA A 14 -14.98 -3.36 -7.58
C ALA A 14 -16.35 -3.86 -8.08
N ILE A 15 -17.39 -3.81 -7.26
CA ILE A 15 -18.74 -4.23 -7.68
C ILE A 15 -19.25 -3.34 -8.82
N PHE A 16 -19.05 -2.02 -8.73
CA PHE A 16 -19.45 -1.07 -9.76
C PHE A 16 -18.75 -1.38 -11.09
N VAL A 17 -17.43 -1.58 -11.08
CA VAL A 17 -16.62 -1.97 -12.25
C VAL A 17 -17.10 -3.33 -12.80
N GLY A 18 -17.29 -4.31 -11.93
CA GLY A 18 -17.73 -5.67 -12.29
C GLY A 18 -19.08 -5.70 -13.01
N ILE A 19 -20.06 -4.91 -12.55
CA ILE A 19 -21.36 -4.77 -13.20
C ILE A 19 -21.17 -4.25 -14.63
N HIS A 20 -20.39 -3.18 -14.79
CA HIS A 20 -20.18 -2.53 -16.09
C HIS A 20 -19.36 -3.39 -17.06
N ILE A 21 -18.35 -4.13 -16.59
CA ILE A 21 -17.62 -5.12 -17.40
C ILE A 21 -18.59 -6.19 -17.89
N LEU A 22 -19.40 -6.77 -16.99
CA LEU A 22 -20.32 -7.84 -17.35
C LEU A 22 -21.40 -7.38 -18.33
N GLU A 23 -21.85 -6.12 -18.27
CA GLU A 23 -22.77 -5.55 -19.25
C GLU A 23 -22.22 -5.51 -20.68
N THR A 24 -20.89 -5.48 -20.85
CA THR A 24 -20.25 -5.59 -22.18
C THR A 24 -20.25 -7.02 -22.71
N ILE A 25 -20.45 -8.01 -21.84
CA ILE A 25 -20.39 -9.43 -22.20
C ILE A 25 -21.78 -9.91 -22.66
N PRO A 26 -21.87 -10.54 -23.86
CA PRO A 26 -23.11 -11.14 -24.35
C PRO A 26 -23.77 -12.08 -23.34
N GLY A 27 -25.10 -12.02 -23.22
CA GLY A 27 -25.86 -12.79 -22.22
C GLY A 27 -25.74 -14.31 -22.37
N ASP A 28 -25.41 -14.80 -23.55
CA ASP A 28 -25.19 -16.23 -23.84
C ASP A 28 -23.79 -16.73 -23.43
N LYS A 29 -22.87 -15.82 -23.08
CA LYS A 29 -21.50 -16.12 -22.61
C LYS A 29 -21.32 -15.99 -21.09
N ARG A 30 -22.39 -15.72 -20.35
CA ARG A 30 -22.36 -15.59 -18.88
C ARG A 30 -23.54 -16.30 -18.23
N PRO A 31 -23.44 -16.72 -16.96
CA PRO A 31 -24.60 -17.19 -16.22
C PRO A 31 -25.67 -16.10 -16.17
N LYS A 32 -26.93 -16.50 -15.96
CA LYS A 32 -28.01 -15.52 -15.75
C LYS A 32 -27.71 -14.76 -14.46
N LEU A 33 -27.73 -13.42 -14.53
CA LEU A 33 -27.47 -12.55 -13.38
C LEU A 33 -28.78 -11.86 -12.96
N HIS A 34 -28.99 -11.75 -11.66
CA HIS A 34 -30.06 -10.95 -11.07
C HIS A 34 -29.43 -9.87 -10.17
N VAL A 35 -29.02 -8.77 -10.81
CA VAL A 35 -28.50 -7.60 -10.10
C VAL A 35 -29.70 -6.70 -9.75
N PRO A 36 -29.94 -6.40 -8.47
CA PRO A 36 -31.10 -5.61 -8.08
C PRO A 36 -30.96 -4.17 -8.56
N SER A 37 -32.07 -3.54 -8.96
CA SER A 37 -32.09 -2.21 -9.56
C SER A 37 -31.60 -1.11 -8.62
N PHE A 38 -31.76 -1.28 -7.30
CA PHE A 38 -31.28 -0.33 -6.29
C PHE A 38 -29.76 -0.34 -6.10
N LEU A 39 -29.06 -1.36 -6.59
CA LEU A 39 -27.64 -1.55 -6.27
C LEU A 39 -26.77 -0.44 -6.86
N ILE A 40 -27.03 0.00 -8.09
CA ILE A 40 -26.23 1.06 -8.72
C ILE A 40 -26.38 2.40 -7.97
N PRO A 41 -27.59 2.86 -7.61
CA PRO A 41 -27.76 4.01 -6.73
C PRO A 41 -27.02 3.88 -5.40
N VAL A 42 -27.12 2.72 -4.72
CA VAL A 42 -26.43 2.48 -3.44
C VAL A 42 -24.91 2.54 -3.60
N LEU A 43 -24.36 1.89 -4.64
CA LEU A 43 -22.93 1.94 -4.95
C LEU A 43 -22.48 3.36 -5.27
N THR A 44 -23.28 4.14 -5.99
CA THR A 44 -22.98 5.55 -6.31
C THR A 44 -22.84 6.37 -5.04
N ILE A 45 -23.79 6.26 -4.11
CA ILE A 45 -23.76 6.98 -2.83
C ILE A 45 -22.54 6.52 -2.02
N ALA A 46 -22.31 5.21 -1.94
CA ALA A 46 -21.17 4.64 -1.23
C ALA A 46 -19.83 5.17 -1.79
N LEU A 47 -19.67 5.20 -3.11
CA LEU A 47 -18.47 5.71 -3.76
C LEU A 47 -18.21 7.18 -3.42
N ILE A 48 -19.23 8.03 -3.42
CA ILE A 48 -19.08 9.46 -3.06
C ILE A 48 -18.74 9.60 -1.57
N VAL A 49 -19.48 8.93 -0.69
CA VAL A 49 -19.31 9.06 0.76
C VAL A 49 -17.97 8.52 1.21
N PHE A 50 -17.57 7.33 0.76
CA PHE A 50 -16.34 6.70 1.22
C PHE A 50 -15.08 7.31 0.59
N SER A 51 -15.14 7.79 -0.66
CA SER A 51 -14.01 8.55 -1.24
C SER A 51 -13.83 9.93 -0.62
N PHE A 52 -14.87 10.50 0.00
CA PHE A 52 -14.77 11.77 0.72
C PHE A 52 -14.01 11.64 2.06
N ILE A 53 -14.04 10.47 2.71
CA ILE A 53 -13.53 10.33 4.08
C ILE A 53 -12.03 10.65 4.20
N PRO A 54 -11.12 10.07 3.37
CA PRO A 54 -9.70 10.42 3.43
C PRO A 54 -9.45 11.91 3.15
N PHE A 55 -10.14 12.48 2.16
CA PHE A 55 -10.10 13.90 1.84
C PHE A 55 -10.54 14.78 3.04
N GLY A 56 -11.65 14.42 3.69
CA GLY A 56 -12.20 15.15 4.82
C GLY A 56 -11.26 15.17 6.02
N LEU A 57 -10.52 14.08 6.24
CA LEU A 57 -9.53 13.99 7.32
C LEU A 57 -8.31 14.87 7.06
N VAL A 58 -7.81 14.90 5.82
CA VAL A 58 -6.73 15.82 5.45
C VAL A 58 -7.18 17.28 5.65
N ALA A 59 -8.42 17.60 5.30
CA ALA A 59 -8.98 18.94 5.53
C ALA A 59 -9.12 19.28 7.02
N GLU A 60 -9.54 18.32 7.85
CA GLU A 60 -9.62 18.49 9.31
C GLU A 60 -8.21 18.70 9.92
N GLN A 61 -7.24 17.88 9.52
CA GLN A 61 -5.86 18.02 9.97
C GLN A 61 -5.26 19.37 9.53
N THR A 62 -5.50 19.79 8.29
CA THR A 62 -5.05 21.09 7.77
C THR A 62 -5.67 22.25 8.53
N ALA A 63 -6.96 22.16 8.87
CA ALA A 63 -7.65 23.17 9.69
C ALA A 63 -7.03 23.29 11.09
N ASN A 64 -6.76 22.15 11.72
CA ASN A 64 -6.16 22.09 13.06
C ASN A 64 -4.73 22.65 13.08
N ILE A 65 -3.91 22.30 12.08
CA ILE A 65 -2.53 22.80 11.95
C ILE A 65 -2.53 24.31 11.67
N SER A 66 -3.33 24.76 10.72
CA SER A 66 -3.35 26.16 10.29
C SER A 66 -4.18 27.08 11.20
N GLN A 67 -4.83 26.53 12.24
CA GLN A 67 -5.80 27.20 13.11
C GLN A 67 -6.92 27.96 12.35
N ASN A 68 -7.24 27.50 11.15
CA ASN A 68 -8.23 28.11 10.26
C ASN A 68 -9.58 27.41 10.39
N PRO A 69 -10.72 28.08 10.10
CA PRO A 69 -12.02 27.44 10.08
C PRO A 69 -12.06 26.25 9.11
N LEU A 70 -12.68 25.14 9.50
CA LEU A 70 -12.75 23.91 8.69
C LEU A 70 -13.22 24.14 7.25
N LEU A 71 -14.18 25.05 7.04
CA LEU A 71 -14.69 25.36 5.70
C LEU A 71 -13.61 25.97 4.79
N THR A 72 -12.71 26.77 5.33
CA THR A 72 -11.59 27.37 4.58
C THR A 72 -10.54 26.33 4.23
N ALA A 73 -10.19 25.46 5.18
CA ALA A 73 -9.28 24.34 4.95
C ALA A 73 -9.86 23.35 3.93
N LEU A 74 -11.15 23.03 4.01
CA LEU A 74 -11.85 22.23 2.99
C LEU A 74 -11.71 22.84 1.60
N GLY A 75 -11.88 24.16 1.47
CA GLY A 75 -11.71 24.85 0.20
C GLY A 75 -10.28 24.73 -0.36
N SER A 76 -9.27 25.01 0.47
CA SER A 76 -7.86 24.87 0.09
C SER A 76 -7.51 23.43 -0.30
N VAL A 77 -7.80 22.44 0.57
CA VAL A 77 -7.50 21.03 0.27
C VAL A 77 -8.23 20.55 -0.98
N LEU A 78 -9.46 21.01 -1.22
CA LEU A 78 -10.24 20.58 -2.39
C LEU A 78 -9.62 21.04 -3.72
N PHE A 79 -9.06 22.25 -3.78
CA PHE A 79 -8.58 22.84 -5.04
C PHE A 79 -7.05 22.85 -5.18
N GLU A 80 -6.30 22.85 -4.09
CA GLU A 80 -4.84 23.01 -4.10
C GLU A 80 -4.10 21.67 -3.91
N PHE A 81 -4.73 20.68 -3.27
CA PHE A 81 -4.09 19.40 -2.97
C PHE A 81 -4.48 18.33 -3.98
N ASN A 82 -3.54 17.44 -4.31
CA ASN A 82 -3.78 16.31 -5.22
C ASN A 82 -4.94 15.42 -4.77
N ILE A 83 -5.12 15.23 -3.44
CA ILE A 83 -6.23 14.43 -2.89
C ILE A 83 -7.60 15.05 -3.19
N GLY A 84 -7.73 16.38 -3.09
CA GLY A 84 -8.96 17.11 -3.41
C GLY A 84 -9.26 17.13 -4.90
N GLN A 85 -8.26 17.41 -5.73
CA GLN A 85 -8.40 17.39 -7.19
C GLN A 85 -8.75 15.98 -7.70
N GLY A 86 -8.14 14.94 -7.13
CA GLY A 86 -8.47 13.54 -7.40
C GLY A 86 -9.92 13.20 -7.04
N PHE A 87 -10.39 13.64 -5.86
CA PHE A 87 -11.79 13.49 -5.44
C PHE A 87 -12.77 14.20 -6.40
N ILE A 88 -12.48 15.45 -6.81
CA ILE A 88 -13.32 16.17 -7.79
C ILE A 88 -13.39 15.39 -9.10
N ALA A 89 -12.24 14.99 -9.65
CA ALA A 89 -12.17 14.25 -10.90
C ALA A 89 -12.96 12.93 -10.81
N PHE A 90 -12.82 12.20 -9.69
CA PHE A 90 -13.54 10.97 -9.40
C PHE A 90 -15.06 11.19 -9.43
N VAL A 91 -15.57 12.20 -8.70
CA VAL A 91 -17.01 12.51 -8.62
C VAL A 91 -17.56 12.98 -9.98
N LEU A 92 -16.83 13.82 -10.71
CA LEU A 92 -17.24 14.27 -12.05
C LEU A 92 -17.32 13.09 -13.03
N LEU A 93 -16.34 12.19 -13.01
CA LEU A 93 -16.32 11.02 -13.88
C LEU A 93 -17.40 10.00 -13.49
N LEU A 94 -17.73 9.88 -12.21
CA LEU A 94 -18.89 9.12 -11.75
C LEU A 94 -20.19 9.73 -12.29
N ALA A 95 -20.37 11.06 -12.22
CA ALA A 95 -21.53 11.74 -12.78
C ALA A 95 -21.63 11.54 -14.31
N VAL A 96 -20.51 11.69 -15.04
CA VAL A 96 -20.44 11.38 -16.47
C VAL A 96 -20.85 9.94 -16.75
N THR A 97 -20.39 8.98 -15.93
CA THR A 97 -20.76 7.56 -16.08
C THR A 97 -22.27 7.37 -15.93
N LEU A 98 -22.92 8.03 -14.98
CA LEU A 98 -24.36 7.93 -14.75
C LEU A 98 -25.19 8.59 -15.86
N ILE A 99 -24.77 9.75 -16.35
CA ILE A 99 -25.42 10.45 -17.48
C ILE A 99 -25.23 9.63 -18.77
N ALA A 100 -24.03 9.13 -19.02
CA ALA A 100 -23.77 8.26 -20.16
C ALA A 100 -24.61 6.97 -20.07
N ARG A 101 -24.80 6.42 -18.87
CA ARG A 101 -25.61 5.21 -18.65
C ARG A 101 -27.08 5.42 -18.98
N SER A 102 -27.65 6.58 -18.66
CA SER A 102 -29.05 6.90 -18.97
C SER A 102 -29.30 7.23 -20.44
N THR A 103 -28.27 7.66 -21.17
CA THR A 103 -28.36 8.09 -22.58
C THR A 103 -27.93 7.01 -23.58
N LEU A 104 -26.96 6.16 -23.22
CA LEU A 104 -26.43 5.12 -24.11
C LEU A 104 -27.37 3.92 -24.23
N LYS A 105 -27.62 3.50 -25.47
CA LYS A 105 -28.28 2.22 -25.78
C LYS A 105 -27.42 1.04 -25.30
N GLU A 106 -28.07 -0.08 -24.98
CA GLU A 106 -27.41 -1.29 -24.44
C GLU A 106 -26.18 -1.73 -25.24
N LYS A 107 -26.27 -1.74 -26.58
CA LYS A 107 -25.16 -2.13 -27.49
C LYS A 107 -23.92 -1.23 -27.38
N ARG A 108 -24.04 -0.03 -26.81
CA ARG A 108 -22.96 0.97 -26.67
C ARG A 108 -22.49 1.13 -25.22
N ARG A 109 -22.97 0.31 -24.28
CA ARG A 109 -22.59 0.43 -22.86
C ARG A 109 -21.12 0.12 -22.57
N CYS A 110 -20.37 -0.46 -23.52
CA CYS A 110 -18.92 -0.61 -23.39
C CYS A 110 -18.18 0.73 -23.23
N PHE A 111 -18.71 1.83 -23.77
CA PHE A 111 -18.11 3.16 -23.60
C PHE A 111 -18.16 3.68 -22.15
N LEU A 112 -18.97 3.08 -21.27
CA LEU A 112 -18.99 3.41 -19.84
C LEU A 112 -17.70 3.02 -19.13
N LEU A 113 -16.91 2.09 -19.71
CA LEU A 113 -15.61 1.71 -19.14
C LEU A 113 -14.57 2.83 -19.24
N ILE A 114 -14.75 3.81 -20.15
CA ILE A 114 -13.83 4.94 -20.32
C ILE A 114 -13.86 5.88 -19.09
N PRO A 115 -15.00 6.47 -18.70
CA PRO A 115 -15.04 7.30 -17.50
C PRO A 115 -14.77 6.51 -16.22
N ILE A 116 -15.10 5.21 -16.17
CA ILE A 116 -14.73 4.32 -15.06
C ILE A 116 -13.21 4.16 -14.95
N MET A 117 -12.50 3.96 -16.06
CA MET A 117 -11.04 3.96 -16.05
C MET A 117 -10.50 5.30 -15.58
N GLY A 118 -11.11 6.40 -16.02
CA GLY A 118 -10.79 7.73 -15.52
C GLY A 118 -10.96 7.86 -14.00
N MET A 119 -12.01 7.29 -13.41
CA MET A 119 -12.20 7.29 -11.94
C MET A 119 -11.06 6.56 -11.22
N ILE A 120 -10.63 5.41 -11.76
CA ILE A 120 -9.52 4.65 -11.20
C ILE A 120 -8.21 5.44 -11.30
N LEU A 121 -7.96 6.07 -12.45
CA LEU A 121 -6.80 6.93 -12.67
C LEU A 121 -6.83 8.20 -11.80
N ALA A 122 -8.00 8.74 -11.50
CA ALA A 122 -8.15 9.86 -10.57
C ALA A 122 -7.83 9.43 -9.12
N SER A 123 -8.27 8.23 -8.71
CA SER A 123 -7.93 7.67 -7.41
C SER A 123 -6.43 7.38 -7.27
N ALA A 124 -5.80 6.87 -8.34
CA ALA A 124 -4.36 6.63 -8.36
C ALA A 124 -3.56 7.95 -8.36
N TRP A 125 -4.11 9.05 -8.89
CA TRP A 125 -3.41 10.35 -8.90
C TRP A 125 -3.22 10.91 -7.49
N SER A 126 -4.16 10.63 -6.59
CA SER A 126 -4.12 11.04 -5.20
C SER A 126 -3.41 10.04 -4.27
N SER A 127 -2.79 8.99 -4.79
CA SER A 127 -2.22 7.91 -3.97
C SER A 127 -0.76 8.16 -3.59
N HIS A 128 -0.30 7.50 -2.52
CA HIS A 128 1.09 7.57 -2.07
C HIS A 128 2.11 7.21 -3.16
N PRO A 129 1.95 6.14 -3.96
CA PRO A 129 2.89 5.87 -5.06
C PRO A 129 2.99 7.00 -6.09
N ALA A 130 1.92 7.75 -6.32
CA ALA A 130 1.90 8.84 -7.28
C ALA A 130 2.66 10.08 -6.82
N SER A 131 2.81 10.30 -5.50
CA SER A 131 3.64 11.39 -4.98
C SER A 131 5.14 11.11 -5.14
N LEU A 132 5.54 9.83 -5.20
CA LEU A 132 6.95 9.42 -5.32
C LEU A 132 7.46 9.56 -6.75
N SER A 133 6.65 9.20 -7.76
CA SER A 133 7.04 9.32 -9.17
C SER A 133 5.87 9.11 -10.14
N ASN A 134 6.07 9.56 -11.38
CA ASN A 134 5.17 9.25 -12.49
C ASN A 134 5.06 7.73 -12.75
N GLN A 135 6.12 6.96 -12.48
CA GLN A 135 6.08 5.50 -12.59
C GLN A 135 5.23 4.88 -11.48
N GLY A 136 5.33 5.40 -10.25
CA GLY A 136 4.49 5.00 -9.13
C GLY A 136 3.01 5.24 -9.41
N TYR A 137 2.66 6.40 -9.97
CA TYR A 137 1.30 6.67 -10.47
C TYR A 137 0.82 5.63 -11.49
N LEU A 138 1.66 5.32 -12.49
CA LEU A 138 1.31 4.36 -13.53
C LEU A 138 1.13 2.95 -12.97
N PHE A 139 2.05 2.50 -12.13
CA PHE A 139 1.98 1.18 -11.52
C PHE A 139 0.76 1.04 -10.61
N ASP A 140 0.48 2.05 -9.77
CA ASP A 140 -0.71 2.04 -8.92
C ASP A 140 -2.00 2.05 -9.74
N GLY A 141 -2.08 2.88 -10.78
CA GLY A 141 -3.22 2.91 -11.70
C GLY A 141 -3.50 1.56 -12.36
N ILE A 142 -2.46 0.88 -12.87
CA ILE A 142 -2.58 -0.47 -13.44
C ILE A 142 -2.98 -1.49 -12.37
N HIS A 143 -2.35 -1.41 -11.18
CA HIS A 143 -2.59 -2.34 -10.08
C HIS A 143 -4.04 -2.24 -9.60
N MET A 144 -4.52 -1.02 -9.34
CA MET A 144 -5.90 -0.74 -8.95
C MET A 144 -6.89 -1.16 -10.04
N ALA A 145 -6.64 -0.80 -11.31
CA ALA A 145 -7.54 -1.15 -12.42
C ALA A 145 -7.72 -2.67 -12.57
N THR A 146 -6.62 -3.41 -12.49
CA THR A 146 -6.64 -4.87 -12.64
C THR A 146 -7.26 -5.57 -11.42
N ALA A 147 -6.98 -5.09 -10.21
CA ALA A 147 -7.60 -5.55 -8.97
C ALA A 147 -9.12 -5.34 -9.00
N MET A 148 -9.59 -4.15 -9.34
CA MET A 148 -11.01 -3.82 -9.41
C MET A 148 -11.74 -4.61 -10.50
N ALA A 149 -11.12 -4.77 -11.66
CA ALA A 149 -11.71 -5.47 -12.79
C ALA A 149 -11.85 -6.99 -12.53
N TRP A 150 -10.80 -7.64 -12.04
CA TRP A 150 -10.83 -9.07 -11.72
C TRP A 150 -11.78 -9.38 -10.56
N THR A 151 -11.62 -8.66 -9.45
CA THR A 151 -12.42 -8.85 -8.24
C THR A 151 -13.88 -8.51 -8.48
N GLY A 152 -14.15 -7.44 -9.22
CA GLY A 152 -15.49 -6.99 -9.55
C GLY A 152 -16.29 -8.04 -10.31
N VAL A 153 -15.70 -8.64 -11.35
CA VAL A 153 -16.37 -9.69 -12.11
C VAL A 153 -16.68 -10.90 -11.23
N LEU A 154 -15.73 -11.33 -10.38
CA LEU A 154 -15.93 -12.46 -9.46
C LEU A 154 -17.02 -12.18 -8.42
N LEU A 155 -17.00 -11.01 -7.77
CA LEU A 155 -18.01 -10.60 -6.80
C LEU A 155 -19.40 -10.61 -7.44
N VAL A 156 -19.53 -10.00 -8.62
CA VAL A 156 -20.84 -9.89 -9.27
C VAL A 156 -21.35 -11.27 -9.71
N VAL A 157 -20.52 -12.09 -10.33
CA VAL A 157 -20.92 -13.44 -10.79
C VAL A 157 -21.18 -14.38 -9.62
N GLY A 158 -20.32 -14.37 -8.60
CA GLY A 158 -20.44 -15.22 -7.42
C GLY A 158 -21.73 -14.98 -6.65
N PHE A 159 -22.04 -13.70 -6.38
CA PHE A 159 -23.19 -13.34 -5.55
C PHE A 159 -24.51 -13.24 -6.32
N PHE A 160 -24.50 -12.69 -7.55
CA PHE A 160 -25.74 -12.38 -8.28
C PHE A 160 -26.12 -13.37 -9.40
N SER A 161 -25.36 -14.45 -9.63
CA SER A 161 -25.81 -15.50 -10.56
C SER A 161 -27.01 -16.28 -10.03
N THR A 162 -27.97 -16.64 -10.91
CA THR A 162 -29.18 -17.39 -10.52
C THR A 162 -29.40 -18.67 -11.32
N GLY A 163 -28.58 -18.93 -12.34
CA GLY A 163 -28.67 -20.13 -13.20
C GLY A 163 -27.54 -21.13 -12.97
N GLU A 164 -27.79 -22.38 -13.34
CA GLU A 164 -26.80 -23.47 -13.35
C GLU A 164 -26.18 -23.70 -14.74
N ASP A 165 -26.55 -22.88 -15.72
CA ASP A 165 -26.18 -23.00 -17.12
C ASP A 165 -25.11 -21.99 -17.55
N ARG A 166 -24.47 -22.25 -18.70
CA ARG A 166 -23.47 -21.39 -19.37
C ARG A 166 -22.14 -21.16 -18.61
N TRP A 167 -21.86 -21.90 -17.54
CA TRP A 167 -20.58 -21.80 -16.80
C TRP A 167 -19.34 -22.06 -17.65
N VAL A 168 -19.38 -23.05 -18.54
CA VAL A 168 -18.24 -23.32 -19.45
C VAL A 168 -17.96 -22.11 -20.35
N ARG A 169 -19.01 -21.50 -20.92
CA ARG A 169 -18.90 -20.31 -21.77
C ARG A 169 -18.40 -19.09 -21.00
N PHE A 170 -18.77 -18.97 -19.72
CA PHE A 170 -18.21 -17.95 -18.84
C PHE A 170 -16.70 -18.14 -18.69
N PHE A 171 -16.24 -19.35 -18.36
CA PHE A 171 -14.81 -19.64 -18.25
C PHE A 171 -14.06 -19.58 -19.60
N ASP A 172 -14.74 -19.58 -20.75
CA ASP A 172 -14.07 -19.41 -22.06
C ASP A 172 -13.47 -18.02 -22.25
N TRP A 173 -14.16 -16.96 -21.80
CA TRP A 173 -13.63 -15.60 -21.87
C TRP A 173 -13.04 -15.14 -20.53
N PHE A 174 -13.58 -15.60 -19.41
CA PHE A 174 -13.16 -15.12 -18.10
C PHE A 174 -11.77 -15.63 -17.73
N THR A 175 -11.41 -16.88 -18.08
CA THR A 175 -10.08 -17.41 -17.78
C THR A 175 -8.94 -16.61 -18.42
N PRO A 176 -8.92 -16.34 -19.75
CA PRO A 176 -7.87 -15.49 -20.33
C PRO A 176 -7.91 -14.04 -19.81
N PHE A 177 -9.10 -13.50 -19.51
CA PHE A 177 -9.25 -12.19 -18.88
C PHE A 177 -8.60 -12.16 -17.48
N ALA A 178 -8.92 -13.12 -16.61
CA ALA A 178 -8.39 -13.22 -15.26
C ALA A 178 -6.87 -13.43 -15.26
N ILE A 179 -6.33 -14.29 -16.14
CA ILE A 179 -4.88 -14.46 -16.31
C ILE A 179 -4.23 -13.12 -16.67
N THR A 180 -4.82 -12.37 -17.62
CA THR A 180 -4.30 -11.05 -18.01
C THR A 180 -4.29 -10.08 -16.84
N MET A 181 -5.40 -10.01 -16.07
CA MET A 181 -5.47 -9.14 -14.89
C MET A 181 -4.44 -9.52 -13.83
N VAL A 182 -4.29 -10.82 -13.52
CA VAL A 182 -3.32 -11.32 -12.54
C VAL A 182 -1.88 -11.02 -12.97
N LEU A 183 -1.54 -11.19 -14.26
CA LEU A 183 -0.20 -10.88 -14.76
C LEU A 183 0.11 -9.39 -14.67
N LEU A 184 -0.84 -8.53 -15.05
CA LEU A 184 -0.68 -7.08 -14.94
C LEU A 184 -0.62 -6.63 -13.47
N LEU A 185 -1.44 -7.21 -12.59
CA LEU A 185 -1.41 -6.95 -11.15
C LEU A 185 -0.06 -7.34 -10.54
N PHE A 186 0.49 -8.50 -10.93
CA PHE A 186 1.80 -8.96 -10.47
C PHE A 186 2.92 -8.05 -10.99
N ALA A 187 2.93 -7.71 -12.28
CA ALA A 187 3.95 -6.85 -12.86
C ALA A 187 3.95 -5.43 -12.27
N SER A 188 2.76 -4.82 -12.13
CA SER A 188 2.61 -3.51 -11.48
C SER A 188 2.95 -3.58 -9.98
N GLY A 189 2.58 -4.67 -9.30
CA GLY A 189 2.93 -4.88 -7.89
C GLY A 189 4.44 -4.98 -7.66
N LEU A 190 5.18 -5.67 -8.54
CA LEU A 190 6.65 -5.69 -8.51
C LEU A 190 7.26 -4.32 -8.78
N GLY A 191 6.70 -3.55 -9.73
CA GLY A 191 7.15 -2.18 -9.98
C GLY A 191 6.90 -1.24 -8.80
N MET A 192 5.78 -1.40 -8.08
CA MET A 192 5.55 -0.66 -6.84
C MET A 192 6.47 -1.11 -5.71
N LEU A 193 6.83 -2.39 -5.64
CA LEU A 193 7.73 -2.91 -4.62
C LEU A 193 9.07 -2.16 -4.61
N THR A 194 9.63 -1.88 -5.79
CA THR A 194 10.92 -1.17 -5.91
C THR A 194 10.86 0.29 -5.48
N LEU A 195 9.67 0.89 -5.38
CA LEU A 195 9.48 2.28 -4.98
C LEU A 195 9.06 2.40 -3.51
N ILE A 196 8.16 1.52 -3.07
CA ILE A 196 7.50 1.63 -1.78
C ILE A 196 8.26 0.87 -0.69
N THR A 197 8.81 -0.30 -1.02
CA THR A 197 9.48 -1.18 -0.06
C THR A 197 10.68 -1.87 -0.73
N PRO A 198 11.72 -1.12 -1.11
CA PRO A 198 12.89 -1.69 -1.78
C PRO A 198 13.60 -2.71 -0.88
N GLU A 199 13.62 -2.48 0.44
CA GLU A 199 14.13 -3.43 1.44
C GLU A 199 13.07 -4.44 1.90
N TYR A 200 12.55 -5.23 0.96
CA TYR A 200 11.38 -6.10 1.22
C TYR A 200 11.53 -6.98 2.47
N THR A 201 12.70 -7.58 2.72
CA THR A 201 12.91 -8.48 3.86
C THR A 201 13.10 -7.73 5.17
N ASN A 202 13.86 -6.62 5.16
CA ASN A 202 14.00 -5.76 6.32
C ASN A 202 12.65 -5.13 6.71
N SER A 203 11.78 -4.85 5.72
CA SER A 203 10.46 -4.25 5.96
C SER A 203 9.58 -5.09 6.88
N TRP A 204 9.86 -6.40 7.00
CA TRP A 204 9.16 -7.29 7.93
C TRP A 204 9.36 -6.89 9.39
N LEU A 205 10.38 -6.09 9.71
CA LEU A 205 10.52 -5.51 11.05
C LEU A 205 9.38 -4.53 11.36
N LEU A 206 8.74 -3.94 10.35
CA LEU A 206 7.70 -2.92 10.50
C LEU A 206 6.28 -3.48 10.32
N PRO A 207 5.26 -2.88 10.95
CA PRO A 207 3.86 -3.26 10.75
C PRO A 207 3.45 -3.29 9.27
N TYR A 208 3.90 -2.31 8.47
CA TYR A 208 3.61 -2.27 7.04
C TYR A 208 4.09 -3.53 6.32
N GLY A 209 5.35 -3.93 6.52
CA GLY A 209 5.92 -5.11 5.87
C GLY A 209 5.26 -6.41 6.32
N GLN A 210 4.77 -6.47 7.56
CA GLN A 210 3.97 -7.60 8.06
C GLN A 210 2.64 -7.77 7.31
N TRP A 211 1.90 -6.67 7.15
CA TRP A 211 0.67 -6.68 6.35
C TRP A 211 0.94 -6.94 4.87
N GLN A 212 2.05 -6.42 4.35
CA GLN A 212 2.50 -6.70 3.00
C GLN A 212 2.82 -8.19 2.81
N LEU A 213 3.55 -8.81 3.72
CA LEU A 213 3.83 -10.25 3.69
C LEU A 213 2.52 -11.06 3.72
N LEU A 214 1.61 -10.72 4.63
CA LEU A 214 0.29 -11.35 4.72
C LEU A 214 -0.48 -11.23 3.39
N LYS A 215 -0.45 -10.06 2.74
CA LYS A 215 -1.08 -9.83 1.42
C LYS A 215 -0.51 -10.76 0.36
N HIS A 216 0.82 -10.89 0.29
CA HIS A 216 1.48 -11.79 -0.67
C HIS A 216 1.14 -13.27 -0.38
N LEU A 217 1.11 -13.68 0.88
CA LEU A 217 0.73 -15.03 1.28
C LEU A 217 -0.74 -15.35 0.98
N LEU A 218 -1.66 -14.39 1.10
CA LEU A 218 -3.05 -14.55 0.66
C LEU A 218 -3.19 -14.63 -0.86
N PHE A 219 -2.32 -13.95 -1.59
CA PHE A 219 -2.37 -13.92 -3.05
C PHE A 219 -1.99 -15.27 -3.68
N ILE A 220 -1.06 -16.02 -3.07
CA ILE A 220 -0.64 -17.34 -3.56
C ILE A 220 -1.83 -18.32 -3.74
N PRO A 221 -2.57 -18.69 -2.68
CA PRO A 221 -3.70 -19.60 -2.82
C PRO A 221 -4.81 -19.02 -3.68
N LEU A 222 -4.95 -17.70 -3.76
CA LEU A 222 -5.92 -17.04 -4.62
C LEU A 222 -5.61 -17.24 -6.12
N VAL A 223 -4.35 -17.08 -6.54
CA VAL A 223 -3.93 -17.38 -7.92
C VAL A 223 -4.20 -18.87 -8.25
N PHE A 224 -3.91 -19.75 -7.31
CA PHE A 224 -4.18 -21.18 -7.44
C PHE A 224 -5.69 -21.51 -7.41
N TYR A 225 -6.51 -20.69 -6.76
CA TYR A 225 -7.98 -20.74 -6.84
C TYR A 225 -8.42 -20.50 -8.29
N GLY A 226 -7.94 -19.40 -8.89
CA GLY A 226 -8.21 -19.06 -10.28
C GLY A 226 -7.72 -20.13 -11.26
N PHE A 227 -6.55 -20.74 -11.00
CA PHE A 227 -6.06 -21.90 -11.77
C PHE A 227 -6.99 -23.11 -11.67
N ALA A 228 -7.42 -23.47 -10.45
CA ALA A 228 -8.35 -24.58 -10.24
C ALA A 228 -9.67 -24.36 -10.99
N HIS A 229 -10.16 -23.12 -11.05
CA HIS A 229 -11.35 -22.77 -11.83
C HIS A 229 -11.14 -22.81 -13.34
N GLY A 230 -10.13 -22.10 -13.82
CA GLY A 230 -9.91 -21.91 -15.26
C GLY A 230 -9.55 -23.18 -16.00
N PHE A 231 -8.89 -24.13 -15.33
CA PHE A 231 -8.37 -25.34 -15.98
C PHE A 231 -9.05 -26.62 -15.50
N ILE A 232 -9.03 -26.90 -14.19
CA ILE A 232 -9.48 -28.19 -13.63
C ILE A 232 -11.02 -28.25 -13.64
N MET A 233 -11.66 -27.26 -13.02
CA MET A 233 -13.12 -27.19 -12.88
C MET A 233 -13.79 -26.99 -14.23
N LYS A 234 -13.26 -26.08 -15.07
CA LYS A 234 -13.72 -25.89 -16.45
C LYS A 234 -13.72 -27.20 -17.24
N LYS A 235 -12.63 -27.97 -17.20
CA LYS A 235 -12.51 -29.27 -17.88
C LYS A 235 -13.54 -30.28 -17.38
N ARG A 236 -13.83 -30.30 -16.07
CA ARG A 236 -14.85 -31.20 -15.48
C ARG A 236 -16.27 -30.81 -15.89
N LEU A 237 -16.59 -29.52 -15.86
CA LEU A 237 -17.89 -29.01 -16.32
C LEU A 237 -18.12 -29.33 -17.80
N GLY A 238 -17.08 -29.20 -18.64
CA GLY A 238 -17.14 -29.60 -20.04
C GLY A 238 -17.40 -31.10 -20.27
N LYS A 239 -17.06 -31.97 -19.29
CA LYS A 239 -17.34 -33.41 -19.30
C LYS A 239 -18.70 -33.78 -18.69
N GLY A 240 -19.54 -32.80 -18.35
CA GLY A 240 -20.89 -33.04 -17.84
C GLY A 240 -20.99 -33.15 -16.31
N ALA A 241 -20.02 -32.62 -15.55
CA ALA A 241 -20.17 -32.48 -14.10
C ALA A 241 -21.41 -31.64 -13.76
N LYS A 242 -22.31 -32.16 -12.92
CA LYS A 242 -23.58 -31.51 -12.54
C LYS A 242 -23.46 -30.53 -11.37
N ARG A 243 -22.27 -30.30 -10.81
CA ARG A 243 -22.08 -29.38 -9.68
C ARG A 243 -21.93 -27.95 -10.20
N THR A 244 -22.49 -26.98 -9.48
CA THR A 244 -22.38 -25.57 -9.82
C THR A 244 -21.11 -24.96 -9.22
N PRO A 245 -20.36 -24.12 -9.95
CA PRO A 245 -19.16 -23.46 -9.45
C PRO A 245 -19.47 -22.25 -8.56
N ARG A 246 -20.75 -21.84 -8.46
CA ARG A 246 -21.18 -20.60 -7.81
C ARG A 246 -20.66 -20.46 -6.38
N PHE A 247 -20.80 -21.51 -5.56
CA PHE A 247 -20.31 -21.47 -4.18
C PHE A 247 -18.79 -21.26 -4.13
N SER A 248 -18.05 -21.90 -5.01
CA SER A 248 -16.59 -21.73 -5.10
C SER A 248 -16.19 -20.31 -5.49
N LEU A 249 -16.88 -19.70 -6.46
CA LEU A 249 -16.64 -18.31 -6.85
C LEU A 249 -16.97 -17.32 -5.73
N LYS A 250 -17.98 -17.61 -4.90
CA LYS A 250 -18.27 -16.81 -3.69
C LYS A 250 -17.11 -16.89 -2.68
N MET A 251 -16.55 -18.08 -2.48
CA MET A 251 -15.42 -18.26 -1.56
C MET A 251 -14.15 -17.57 -2.08
N GLU A 252 -13.87 -17.64 -3.38
CA GLU A 252 -12.78 -16.88 -4.01
C GLU A 252 -12.97 -15.37 -3.82
N SER A 253 -14.20 -14.88 -4.05
CA SER A 253 -14.54 -13.46 -3.84
C SER A 253 -14.38 -13.03 -2.37
N ALA A 254 -14.69 -13.91 -1.41
CA ALA A 254 -14.50 -13.63 0.00
C ALA A 254 -13.01 -13.48 0.38
N VAL A 255 -12.13 -14.28 -0.25
CA VAL A 255 -10.67 -14.15 -0.09
C VAL A 255 -10.20 -12.82 -0.67
N LEU A 256 -10.69 -12.43 -1.84
CA LEU A 256 -10.40 -11.11 -2.43
C LEU A 256 -10.90 -9.95 -1.56
N THR A 257 -12.08 -10.05 -0.94
CA THR A 257 -12.53 -9.08 0.06
C THR A 257 -11.56 -8.99 1.23
N PHE A 258 -11.02 -10.11 1.71
CA PHE A 258 -10.01 -10.10 2.77
C PHE A 258 -8.69 -9.47 2.31
N VAL A 259 -8.28 -9.67 1.05
CA VAL A 259 -7.14 -8.96 0.46
C VAL A 259 -7.38 -7.44 0.45
N PHE A 260 -8.59 -6.97 0.12
CA PHE A 260 -8.91 -5.53 0.23
C PHE A 260 -8.88 -5.01 1.67
N ILE A 261 -9.28 -5.82 2.65
CA ILE A 261 -9.13 -5.47 4.07
C ILE A 261 -7.65 -5.29 4.42
N VAL A 262 -6.79 -6.23 4.05
CA VAL A 262 -5.35 -6.12 4.26
C VAL A 262 -4.78 -4.88 3.56
N THR A 263 -5.16 -4.63 2.30
CA THR A 263 -4.72 -3.43 1.56
C THR A 263 -5.18 -2.13 2.23
N ALA A 264 -6.40 -2.06 2.74
CA ALA A 264 -6.90 -0.88 3.46
C ALA A 264 -6.18 -0.67 4.79
N VAL A 265 -5.81 -1.74 5.50
CA VAL A 265 -4.97 -1.63 6.71
C VAL A 265 -3.57 -1.13 6.33
N MET A 266 -2.99 -1.63 5.24
CA MET A 266 -1.68 -1.17 4.75
C MET A 266 -1.70 0.32 4.35
N ALA A 267 -2.80 0.81 3.77
CA ALA A 267 -2.92 2.20 3.33
C ALA A 267 -2.80 3.22 4.48
N GLU A 268 -3.10 2.79 5.72
CA GLU A 268 -2.98 3.61 6.94
C GLU A 268 -1.62 3.51 7.63
N HIS A 269 -0.73 2.62 7.18
CA HIS A 269 0.60 2.49 7.75
C HIS A 269 1.62 3.19 6.86
N GLN A 270 2.63 3.81 7.50
CA GLN A 270 3.75 4.40 6.79
C GLN A 270 4.52 3.31 6.00
N PRO A 271 4.62 3.42 4.68
CA PRO A 271 5.40 2.49 3.88
C PRO A 271 6.91 2.72 4.09
N PRO A 272 7.71 1.65 4.30
CA PRO A 272 9.14 1.79 4.52
C PRO A 272 9.91 1.87 3.20
N HIS A 273 10.17 3.11 2.77
CA HIS A 273 11.13 3.38 1.70
C HIS A 273 12.55 3.04 2.15
N ASP A 274 12.88 3.44 3.38
CA ASP A 274 14.04 3.01 4.15
C ASP A 274 13.55 2.47 5.50
N VAL A 275 13.98 1.26 5.87
CA VAL A 275 13.48 0.59 7.08
C VAL A 275 14.06 1.20 8.35
N LEU A 276 15.33 1.60 8.31
CA LEU A 276 16.00 2.16 9.49
C LEU A 276 15.42 3.53 9.82
N GLU A 277 15.26 4.39 8.81
CA GLU A 277 14.62 5.70 8.96
C GLU A 277 13.17 5.56 9.46
N THR A 278 12.41 4.63 8.90
CA THR A 278 11.00 4.44 9.31
C THR A 278 10.89 3.98 10.76
N LEU A 279 11.88 3.23 11.28
CA LEU A 279 11.92 2.79 12.68
C LEU A 279 12.16 3.94 13.68
N GLU A 280 12.60 5.12 13.23
CA GLU A 280 12.72 6.30 14.08
C GLU A 280 11.35 6.85 14.49
N PHE A 281 10.36 6.73 13.60
CA PHE A 281 9.00 7.26 13.80
C PHE A 281 7.95 6.18 14.08
N THR A 282 8.29 4.91 13.84
CA THR A 282 7.36 3.78 13.98
C THR A 282 7.97 2.66 14.80
N ASN A 283 7.20 2.15 15.76
CA ASN A 283 7.62 0.99 16.54
C ASN A 283 7.79 -0.27 15.68
N MET A 284 8.80 -1.06 15.99
CA MET A 284 8.97 -2.40 15.42
C MET A 284 7.74 -3.26 15.71
N SER A 285 7.37 -4.12 14.76
CA SER A 285 6.26 -5.06 14.93
C SER A 285 6.54 -6.03 16.06
N GLU A 286 5.56 -6.23 16.95
CA GLU A 286 5.65 -7.21 18.05
C GLU A 286 6.02 -8.62 17.56
N TYR A 287 5.49 -9.04 16.41
CA TYR A 287 5.80 -10.34 15.81
C TYR A 287 7.25 -10.42 15.36
N ALA A 288 7.77 -9.34 14.77
CA ALA A 288 9.17 -9.27 14.36
C ALA A 288 10.12 -9.24 15.57
N MET A 289 9.75 -8.50 16.63
CA MET A 289 10.50 -8.47 17.88
C MET A 289 10.65 -9.87 18.51
N GLN A 290 9.59 -10.67 18.43
CA GLN A 290 9.58 -12.02 19.02
C GLN A 290 10.27 -13.08 18.14
N MET A 291 10.17 -12.94 16.81
CA MET A 291 10.58 -14.00 15.88
C MET A 291 11.89 -13.71 15.13
N ILE A 292 12.27 -12.44 14.96
CA ILE A 292 13.43 -12.02 14.16
C ILE A 292 14.49 -11.36 15.06
N THR A 293 14.19 -10.20 15.63
CA THR A 293 15.14 -9.39 16.43
C THR A 293 14.41 -8.28 17.18
N SER A 294 14.93 -7.86 18.33
CA SER A 294 14.42 -6.71 19.10
C SER A 294 15.15 -5.38 18.80
N GLU A 295 16.30 -5.43 18.14
CA GLU A 295 17.12 -4.27 17.82
C GLU A 295 17.47 -4.30 16.33
N PHE A 296 17.60 -3.14 15.68
CA PHE A 296 18.03 -3.00 14.29
C PHE A 296 18.85 -1.73 14.13
N SER A 297 19.99 -1.81 13.44
CA SER A 297 20.94 -0.72 13.32
C SER A 297 21.69 -0.77 11.99
N VAL A 298 22.45 0.28 11.70
CA VAL A 298 23.27 0.40 10.48
C VAL A 298 24.16 -0.85 10.30
N GLY A 299 24.26 -1.34 9.06
CA GLY A 299 25.06 -2.53 8.72
C GLY A 299 24.42 -3.86 9.11
N LYS A 300 23.19 -3.86 9.61
CA LYS A 300 22.38 -5.07 9.82
C LYS A 300 21.41 -5.28 8.69
N VAL A 301 21.21 -6.54 8.31
CA VAL A 301 20.24 -6.94 7.28
C VAL A 301 19.49 -8.17 7.74
N VAL A 302 18.21 -8.24 7.38
CA VAL A 302 17.39 -9.43 7.58
C VAL A 302 17.52 -10.33 6.36
N THR A 303 18.18 -11.48 6.57
CA THR A 303 18.40 -12.49 5.54
C THR A 303 17.52 -13.71 5.78
N TRP A 304 17.43 -14.57 4.77
CA TRP A 304 16.65 -15.81 4.85
C TRP A 304 17.58 -16.98 5.06
N LYS A 305 17.41 -17.68 6.17
CA LYS A 305 18.09 -18.95 6.44
C LYS A 305 17.11 -20.09 6.60
N MET A 306 17.32 -21.10 5.77
CA MET A 306 16.55 -22.33 5.82
C MET A 306 17.13 -23.24 6.91
N SER A 307 16.44 -23.33 8.04
CA SER A 307 16.66 -24.36 9.06
C SER A 307 15.82 -25.62 8.78
N PHE A 308 16.13 -26.74 9.42
CA PHE A 308 15.33 -27.96 9.25
C PHE A 308 13.85 -27.78 9.68
N PRO A 309 13.52 -27.12 10.81
CA PRO A 309 12.13 -26.85 11.17
C PRO A 309 11.40 -25.94 10.18
N THR A 310 12.04 -24.87 9.70
CA THR A 310 11.43 -23.96 8.71
C THR A 310 11.20 -24.66 7.38
N PHE A 311 12.14 -25.50 6.94
CA PHE A 311 11.94 -26.36 5.77
C PHE A 311 10.70 -27.26 5.91
N LEU A 312 10.51 -27.91 7.06
CA LEU A 312 9.34 -28.75 7.32
C LEU A 312 8.03 -27.94 7.30
N LEU A 313 8.02 -26.73 7.88
CA LEU A 313 6.87 -25.83 7.83
C LEU A 313 6.53 -25.44 6.38
N LEU A 314 7.52 -25.05 5.58
CA LEU A 314 7.30 -24.66 4.19
C LEU A 314 6.84 -25.82 3.32
N VAL A 315 7.37 -27.03 3.53
CA VAL A 315 6.87 -28.26 2.87
C VAL A 315 5.41 -28.53 3.30
N THR A 316 5.09 -28.34 4.57
CA THR A 316 3.72 -28.51 5.07
C THR A 316 2.78 -27.49 4.43
N ALA A 317 3.16 -26.22 4.34
CA ALA A 317 2.40 -25.21 3.60
C ALA A 317 2.19 -25.63 2.13
N GLY A 318 3.23 -26.12 1.46
CA GLY A 318 3.14 -26.64 0.09
C GLY A 318 2.16 -27.80 -0.07
N THR A 319 2.12 -28.75 0.87
CA THR A 319 1.16 -29.87 0.82
C THR A 319 -0.27 -29.43 1.09
N ILE A 320 -0.49 -28.47 1.99
CA ILE A 320 -1.81 -27.84 2.22
C ILE A 320 -2.31 -27.14 0.95
N LEU A 321 -1.44 -26.38 0.29
CA LEU A 321 -1.76 -25.69 -0.96
C LEU A 321 -2.11 -26.67 -2.09
N ALA A 322 -1.35 -27.77 -2.23
CA ALA A 322 -1.66 -28.82 -3.20
C ALA A 322 -3.01 -29.51 -2.93
N SER A 323 -3.28 -29.83 -1.66
CA SER A 323 -4.57 -30.39 -1.22
C SER A 323 -5.72 -29.43 -1.53
N PHE A 324 -5.53 -28.14 -1.27
CA PHE A 324 -6.48 -27.09 -1.59
C PHE A 324 -6.83 -27.03 -3.08
N ILE A 325 -5.82 -26.98 -3.96
CA ILE A 325 -6.01 -26.95 -5.42
C ILE A 325 -6.83 -28.15 -5.88
N PHE A 326 -6.51 -29.33 -5.36
CA PHE A 326 -7.20 -30.56 -5.69
C PHE A 326 -8.65 -30.55 -5.19
N SER A 327 -8.87 -30.16 -3.94
CA SER A 327 -10.20 -30.05 -3.31
C SER A 327 -11.14 -29.13 -4.10
N VAL A 328 -10.66 -27.92 -4.42
CA VAL A 328 -11.41 -26.91 -5.19
C VAL A 328 -11.63 -27.37 -6.63
N GLY A 329 -10.56 -27.79 -7.31
CA GLY A 329 -10.62 -28.22 -8.70
C GLY A 329 -11.53 -29.45 -8.92
N LYS A 330 -11.61 -30.34 -7.93
CA LYS A 330 -12.53 -31.47 -7.96
C LYS A 330 -13.98 -31.14 -7.66
N MET A 331 -14.25 -29.97 -7.09
CA MET A 331 -15.55 -29.54 -6.58
C MET A 331 -16.10 -30.44 -5.46
N GLU A 332 -15.26 -31.29 -4.84
CA GLU A 332 -15.69 -32.31 -3.87
C GLU A 332 -15.80 -31.77 -2.44
N SER A 333 -15.01 -30.75 -2.09
CA SER A 333 -14.84 -30.27 -0.71
C SER A 333 -14.61 -28.74 -0.61
N VAL A 334 -15.23 -27.98 -1.52
CA VAL A 334 -15.08 -26.51 -1.63
C VAL A 334 -15.42 -25.77 -0.33
N THR A 335 -16.28 -26.32 0.51
CA THR A 335 -16.62 -25.77 1.85
C THR A 335 -15.41 -25.63 2.77
N TYR A 336 -14.40 -26.48 2.62
CA TYR A 336 -13.18 -26.44 3.42
C TYR A 336 -12.09 -25.54 2.82
N ALA A 337 -12.35 -24.88 1.69
CA ALA A 337 -11.41 -23.95 1.06
C ALA A 337 -10.87 -22.88 2.03
N PRO A 338 -11.71 -22.20 2.86
CA PRO A 338 -11.21 -21.21 3.81
C PRO A 338 -10.23 -21.79 4.82
N ALA A 339 -10.52 -22.98 5.34
CA ALA A 339 -9.67 -23.64 6.32
C ALA A 339 -8.28 -23.94 5.75
N HIS A 340 -8.22 -24.40 4.49
CA HIS A 340 -6.94 -24.62 3.82
C HIS A 340 -6.17 -23.31 3.60
N ILE A 341 -6.84 -22.24 3.20
CA ILE A 341 -6.21 -20.94 2.96
C ILE A 341 -5.66 -20.37 4.27
N VAL A 342 -6.46 -20.38 5.34
CA VAL A 342 -6.02 -19.92 6.66
C VAL A 342 -4.84 -20.74 7.16
N LEU A 343 -4.90 -22.07 7.04
CA LEU A 343 -3.81 -22.94 7.46
C LEU A 343 -2.55 -22.74 6.62
N PHE A 344 -2.70 -22.58 5.30
CA PHE A 344 -1.58 -22.24 4.41
C PHE A 344 -0.91 -20.94 4.84
N VAL A 345 -1.70 -19.87 4.99
CA VAL A 345 -1.19 -18.54 5.35
C VAL A 345 -0.50 -18.59 6.70
N LEU A 346 -1.10 -19.24 7.71
CA LEU A 346 -0.51 -19.34 9.05
C LEU A 346 0.82 -20.10 9.03
N ILE A 347 0.86 -21.28 8.39
CA ILE A 347 2.07 -22.10 8.37
C ILE A 347 3.17 -21.47 7.51
N ALA A 348 2.81 -20.87 6.37
CA ALA A 348 3.76 -20.18 5.51
C ALA A 348 4.32 -18.92 6.17
N TYR A 349 3.46 -18.14 6.85
CA TYR A 349 3.86 -16.95 7.59
C TYR A 349 4.85 -17.29 8.70
N VAL A 350 4.51 -18.25 9.57
CA VAL A 350 5.41 -18.69 10.64
C VAL A 350 6.71 -19.28 10.06
N GLY A 351 6.61 -20.07 8.98
CA GLY A 351 7.79 -20.61 8.31
C GLY A 351 8.72 -19.54 7.75
N MET A 352 8.17 -18.45 7.19
CA MET A 352 8.94 -17.30 6.69
C MET A 352 9.55 -16.48 7.84
N MET A 353 8.76 -16.14 8.86
CA MET A 353 9.22 -15.37 10.01
C MET A 353 10.34 -16.08 10.77
N LEU A 354 10.21 -17.39 11.01
CA LEU A 354 11.26 -18.19 11.66
C LEU A 354 12.49 -18.43 10.78
N SER A 355 12.39 -18.19 9.47
CA SER A 355 13.53 -18.26 8.55
C SER A 355 14.26 -16.92 8.41
N ALA A 356 13.66 -15.83 8.89
CA ALA A 356 14.26 -14.51 8.85
C ALA A 356 15.23 -14.36 10.03
N GLU A 357 16.50 -14.19 9.73
CA GLU A 357 17.56 -13.98 10.72
C GLU A 357 18.28 -12.66 10.42
N MET A 358 18.58 -11.90 11.48
CA MET A 358 19.48 -10.77 11.35
C MET A 358 20.91 -11.26 11.14
N GLU A 359 21.56 -10.73 10.12
CA GLU A 359 22.99 -10.85 9.93
C GLU A 359 23.66 -9.48 9.94
N THR A 360 24.95 -9.48 10.31
CA THR A 360 25.79 -8.31 10.13
C THR A 360 26.46 -8.45 8.77
N THR A 361 26.27 -7.49 7.88
CA THR A 361 26.86 -7.55 6.55
C THR A 361 28.38 -7.57 6.69
N THR A 362 29.01 -8.69 6.34
CA THR A 362 30.47 -8.90 6.43
C THR A 362 31.13 -8.75 5.07
N GLU A 363 30.71 -7.75 4.28
CA GLU A 363 31.47 -7.37 3.08
C GLU A 363 32.59 -6.41 3.47
N ARG A 364 33.78 -6.70 2.91
CA ARG A 364 35.00 -5.94 3.08
C ARG A 364 34.73 -4.48 2.70
N THR A 365 35.14 -3.59 3.60
CA THR A 365 35.63 -2.24 3.36
C THR A 365 36.25 -2.08 1.96
N SER A 366 35.43 -1.63 1.02
CA SER A 366 35.85 -0.67 0.01
C SER A 366 35.06 0.60 0.30
N GLY A 367 35.61 1.43 1.20
CA GLY A 367 35.07 2.73 1.60
C GLY A 367 33.71 2.63 2.29
N GLU A 368 33.70 2.64 3.62
CA GLU A 368 32.54 3.19 4.32
C GLU A 368 32.50 4.68 3.97
N SER A 369 31.86 5.02 2.85
CA SER A 369 31.52 6.40 2.56
C SER A 369 30.26 6.72 3.36
N THR A 370 30.42 6.93 4.67
CA THR A 370 29.37 7.50 5.53
C THR A 370 29.48 9.00 5.52
N ILE A 371 28.35 9.69 5.36
CA ILE A 371 28.29 11.12 5.63
C ILE A 371 28.43 11.29 7.14
N ASP A 372 29.51 11.93 7.55
CA ASP A 372 29.78 12.36 8.91
C ASP A 372 29.26 13.79 9.06
N ILE A 373 28.42 13.99 10.07
CA ILE A 373 27.79 15.26 10.39
C ILE A 373 28.11 15.56 11.84
N GLU A 374 28.87 16.61 12.08
CA GLU A 374 29.21 17.07 13.42
C GLU A 374 28.66 18.48 13.64
N LEU A 375 27.92 18.67 14.72
CA LEU A 375 27.54 20.01 15.18
C LEU A 375 28.80 20.70 15.74
N ILE A 376 29.20 21.81 15.12
CA ILE A 376 30.43 22.54 15.48
C ILE A 376 30.21 23.39 16.74
N ASN A 377 29.02 23.98 16.89
CA ASN A 377 28.75 24.89 17.99
C ASN A 377 28.49 24.13 19.31
N ASP A 378 29.10 24.68 20.37
CA ASP A 378 29.12 24.16 21.74
C ASP A 378 27.71 23.71 22.16
N THR A 379 27.58 22.59 22.88
CA THR A 379 26.28 22.06 23.37
C THR A 379 25.60 22.98 24.40
N LYS A 380 25.98 24.26 24.43
CA LYS A 380 25.53 25.31 25.33
C LYS A 380 25.29 26.59 24.51
N ALA A 381 24.10 27.16 24.68
CA ALA A 381 23.67 28.39 24.01
C ALA A 381 23.10 29.39 25.03
N THR A 382 22.85 30.63 24.60
CA THR A 382 22.15 31.63 25.42
C THR A 382 20.79 32.00 24.82
N VAL A 383 19.88 32.53 25.65
CA VAL A 383 18.59 33.03 25.18
C VAL A 383 18.82 34.20 24.23
N GLY A 384 18.35 34.07 22.98
CA GLY A 384 18.57 35.04 21.92
C GLY A 384 18.92 34.39 20.59
N GLU A 385 19.37 35.22 19.65
CA GLU A 385 19.82 34.78 18.32
C GLU A 385 21.20 34.11 18.43
N GLU A 386 21.25 32.83 18.05
CA GLU A 386 22.45 32.01 18.02
C GLU A 386 22.63 31.43 16.61
N SER A 387 23.88 31.22 16.22
CA SER A 387 24.20 30.58 14.96
C SER A 387 24.39 29.08 15.21
N LEU A 388 23.74 28.22 14.44
CA LEU A 388 23.91 26.77 14.45
C LEU A 388 24.77 26.40 13.24
N GLN A 389 25.83 25.62 13.48
CA GLN A 389 26.79 25.22 12.45
C GLN A 389 26.98 23.71 12.46
N ALA A 390 26.89 23.10 11.28
CA ALA A 390 27.14 21.68 11.07
C ALA A 390 28.24 21.50 10.02
N GLU A 391 29.25 20.70 10.36
CA GLU A 391 30.24 20.22 9.39
C GLU A 391 29.72 18.94 8.75
N VAL A 392 29.65 18.91 7.42
CA VAL A 392 29.19 17.76 6.63
C VAL A 392 30.35 17.29 5.77
N SER A 393 30.77 16.04 5.98
CA SER A 393 31.86 15.43 5.22
C SER A 393 31.55 14.00 4.81
N LEU A 394 32.19 13.53 3.74
CA LEU A 394 32.15 12.14 3.27
C LEU A 394 33.58 11.61 3.24
N GLU A 395 33.87 10.58 4.05
CA GLU A 395 35.24 10.03 4.19
C GLU A 395 36.30 11.11 4.53
N GLY A 396 35.91 12.13 5.31
CA GLY A 396 36.77 13.27 5.67
C GLY A 396 36.98 14.29 4.55
N VAL A 397 36.29 14.16 3.41
CA VAL A 397 36.23 15.19 2.36
C VAL A 397 34.97 16.04 2.59
N PRO A 398 35.08 17.36 2.75
CA PRO A 398 33.91 18.21 2.95
C PRO A 398 32.93 18.17 1.78
N ILE A 399 31.62 18.12 2.08
CA ILE A 399 30.54 18.16 1.09
C ILE A 399 30.10 19.61 0.91
N GLU A 400 30.43 20.20 -0.24
CA GLU A 400 30.10 21.60 -0.52
C GLU A 400 28.68 21.80 -1.09
N ASN A 401 28.06 20.75 -1.62
CA ASN A 401 26.72 20.81 -2.25
C ASN A 401 25.84 19.63 -1.80
N ALA A 402 25.27 19.74 -0.61
CA ALA A 402 24.18 18.87 -0.17
C ALA A 402 22.89 19.16 -0.98
N ASP A 403 22.14 18.11 -1.33
CA ASP A 403 20.86 18.23 -2.03
C ASP A 403 19.81 18.90 -1.13
N VAL A 404 19.84 18.58 0.17
CA VAL A 404 18.97 19.16 1.19
C VAL A 404 19.74 19.26 2.50
N ILE A 405 19.71 20.43 3.15
CA ILE A 405 20.16 20.58 4.53
C ILE A 405 19.34 21.60 5.31
N PHE A 406 18.88 21.21 6.49
CA PHE A 406 18.16 22.08 7.40
C PHE A 406 18.30 21.59 8.85
N PHE A 407 18.12 22.51 9.78
CA PHE A 407 18.03 22.24 11.21
C PHE A 407 16.57 22.17 11.62
N GLU A 408 16.25 21.26 12.52
CA GLU A 408 14.97 21.20 13.22
C GLU A 408 15.23 21.34 14.72
N VAL A 409 14.57 22.30 15.37
CA VAL A 409 14.83 22.65 16.77
C VAL A 409 13.55 22.59 17.59
N TRP A 410 13.55 21.85 18.71
CA TRP A 410 12.41 21.80 19.63
C TRP A 410 12.84 21.68 21.10
N PRO A 411 12.07 22.21 22.06
CA PRO A 411 12.34 22.00 23.48
C PRO A 411 12.17 20.53 23.87
N VAL A 412 13.04 20.00 24.75
CA VAL A 412 12.95 18.61 25.24
C VAL A 412 11.61 18.32 25.94
N GLU A 413 10.99 19.34 26.54
CA GLU A 413 9.72 19.21 27.26
C GLU A 413 8.47 19.26 26.34
N GLU A 414 8.63 19.53 25.04
CA GLU A 414 7.55 19.51 24.05
C GLU A 414 7.66 18.31 23.09
N ASP A 415 6.51 17.86 22.57
CA ASP A 415 6.39 16.72 21.67
C ASP A 415 7.02 17.02 20.29
N VAL A 416 7.66 16.02 19.66
CA VAL A 416 8.50 16.15 18.43
C VAL A 416 7.74 16.73 17.23
N ASN A 417 6.40 16.67 17.24
CA ASN A 417 5.54 17.11 16.14
C ASN A 417 5.42 18.66 15.97
N ARG A 418 6.32 19.45 16.56
CA ARG A 418 6.28 20.93 16.58
C ARG A 418 7.65 21.62 16.47
N GLY A 419 8.66 20.95 15.93
CA GLY A 419 9.97 21.56 15.73
C GLY A 419 9.95 22.74 14.75
N ASP A 420 10.71 23.79 15.06
CA ASP A 420 10.98 24.86 14.11
C ASP A 420 12.01 24.39 13.10
N THR A 421 11.69 24.44 11.81
CA THR A 421 12.59 24.05 10.72
C THR A 421 13.29 25.28 10.13
N ILE A 422 14.62 25.24 10.02
CA ILE A 422 15.45 26.34 9.52
C ILE A 422 16.41 25.81 8.45
N HIS A 423 16.29 26.31 7.21
CA HIS A 423 17.23 25.98 6.14
C HIS A 423 18.64 26.48 6.47
N ALA A 424 19.64 25.64 6.21
CA ALA A 424 21.02 26.01 6.39
C ALA A 424 21.61 26.57 5.08
N GLU A 425 22.43 27.62 5.20
CA GLU A 425 23.20 28.17 4.10
C GLU A 425 24.60 27.56 4.11
N HIS A 426 25.10 27.19 2.92
CA HIS A 426 26.46 26.68 2.76
C HIS A 426 27.49 27.82 2.88
N GLU A 427 28.54 27.60 3.66
CA GLU A 427 29.70 28.50 3.75
C GLU A 427 30.90 27.97 2.94
N GLU A 428 31.95 27.49 3.60
CA GLU A 428 33.15 26.90 3.01
C GLU A 428 33.59 25.67 3.82
N ASN A 429 34.24 24.69 3.19
CA ASN A 429 34.74 23.47 3.81
C ASN A 429 33.62 22.59 4.40
N GLY A 430 32.50 22.47 3.69
CA GLY A 430 31.36 21.64 4.10
C GLY A 430 30.64 22.12 5.37
N ILE A 431 30.84 23.37 5.77
CA ILE A 431 30.15 23.99 6.89
C ILE A 431 28.84 24.58 6.41
N TYR A 432 27.77 24.24 7.11
CA TYR A 432 26.42 24.76 6.88
C TYR A 432 25.90 25.47 8.12
N THR A 433 25.40 26.69 7.93
CA THR A 433 25.03 27.60 9.01
C THR A 433 23.56 27.99 8.94
N ALA A 434 22.88 28.02 10.08
CA ALA A 434 21.52 28.54 10.22
C ALA A 434 21.40 29.37 11.51
N ASN A 435 20.71 30.51 11.45
CA ASN A 435 20.46 31.32 12.66
C ASN A 435 19.12 30.92 13.29
N TYR A 436 19.13 30.69 14.60
CA TYR A 436 17.95 30.35 15.37
C TYR A 436 17.84 31.23 16.62
N ASN A 437 16.63 31.66 16.97
CA ASN A 437 16.39 32.48 18.15
C ASN A 437 15.77 31.64 19.27
N PHE A 438 16.55 31.28 20.28
CA PHE A 438 16.08 30.52 21.44
C PHE A 438 15.20 31.40 22.34
N ALA A 439 13.93 31.03 22.48
CA ALA A 439 12.94 31.85 23.17
C ALA A 439 13.04 31.82 24.71
N ALA A 440 13.59 30.74 25.28
CA ALA A 440 13.69 30.55 26.73
C ALA A 440 14.90 29.67 27.10
N ALA A 441 15.38 29.80 28.34
CA ALA A 441 16.41 28.94 28.88
C ALA A 441 15.82 27.55 29.18
N SER A 442 16.23 26.54 28.41
CA SER A 442 15.79 25.15 28.48
C SER A 442 16.77 24.26 27.74
N THR A 443 16.62 22.94 27.82
CA THR A 443 17.29 22.02 26.89
C THR A 443 16.47 21.91 25.61
N TYR A 444 17.15 22.05 24.47
CA TYR A 444 16.58 21.88 23.14
C TYR A 444 17.23 20.68 22.45
N TYR A 445 16.45 19.95 21.67
CA TYR A 445 16.99 19.07 20.64
C TYR A 445 17.21 19.86 19.37
N VAL A 446 18.37 19.66 18.74
CA VAL A 446 18.72 20.19 17.43
C VAL A 446 19.01 19.00 16.52
N GLN A 447 18.12 18.72 15.59
CA GLN A 447 18.29 17.69 14.58
C GLN A 447 18.77 18.30 13.26
N ILE A 448 19.82 17.72 12.70
CA ILE A 448 20.40 18.21 11.44
C ILE A 448 19.97 17.24 10.35
N HIS A 449 19.09 17.65 9.44
CA HIS A 449 18.67 16.82 8.34
C HIS A 449 19.57 17.06 7.14
N VAL A 450 20.28 16.03 6.67
CA VAL A 450 21.22 16.15 5.54
C VAL A 450 20.92 15.08 4.50
N THR A 451 20.75 15.50 3.25
CA THR A 451 20.75 14.63 2.08
C THR A 451 21.89 15.02 1.16
N ALA A 452 22.82 14.11 0.90
CA ALA A 452 23.86 14.32 -0.10
C ALA A 452 24.26 13.01 -0.75
N ASP A 453 24.57 13.04 -2.05
CA ASP A 453 25.03 11.88 -2.83
C ASP A 453 24.13 10.63 -2.68
N GLY A 454 22.82 10.84 -2.61
CA GLY A 454 21.83 9.78 -2.45
C GLY A 454 21.74 9.15 -1.06
N MET A 455 22.44 9.71 -0.07
CA MET A 455 22.40 9.30 1.34
C MET A 455 21.67 10.35 2.19
N HIS A 456 20.91 9.90 3.19
CA HIS A 456 20.14 10.74 4.12
C HIS A 456 20.54 10.44 5.57
N ARG A 457 20.83 11.47 6.37
CA ARG A 457 21.31 11.35 7.75
C ARG A 457 20.77 12.50 8.61
N ASN A 458 20.19 12.14 9.77
CA ASN A 458 19.49 13.09 10.63
C ASN A 458 19.96 13.04 12.11
N PRO A 459 21.24 13.30 12.45
CA PRO A 459 21.69 13.26 13.84
C PRO A 459 20.96 14.28 14.71
N VAL A 460 20.69 13.89 15.97
CA VAL A 460 20.07 14.73 16.99
C VAL A 460 21.10 15.07 18.05
N HIS A 461 21.21 16.35 18.38
CA HIS A 461 22.08 16.88 19.43
C HIS A 461 21.26 17.56 20.53
N GLU A 462 21.70 17.44 21.78
CA GLU A 462 21.16 18.20 22.91
C GLU A 462 21.94 19.49 23.10
N VAL A 463 21.23 20.61 23.21
CA VAL A 463 21.79 21.94 23.45
C VAL A 463 21.17 22.54 24.71
N GLU A 464 22.00 22.83 25.72
CA GLU A 464 21.59 23.50 26.95
C GLU A 464 21.55 25.02 26.74
N VAL A 465 20.35 25.62 26.74
CA VAL A 465 20.18 27.08 26.63
C VAL A 465 20.12 27.70 28.03
N SER A 466 21.07 28.60 28.30
CA SER A 466 21.18 29.36 29.55
C SER A 466 20.72 30.81 29.38
N GLN A 467 20.44 31.49 30.50
CA GLN A 467 19.99 32.89 30.53
C GLN A 467 21.02 33.87 29.95
#